data_AF-A0A7R6ST64-F1
#
_entry.id   AF-A0A7R6ST64-F1
#
_cell.length_a   1.000
_cell.length_b   1.000
_cell.length_c   1.000
_cell.angle_alpha   90.00
_cell.angle_beta   90.00
_cell.angle_gamma   90.00
#
_symmetry.space_group_name_H-M   'P 1'
#
loop_
_entity.id
_entity.type
_entity.pdbx_description
1 polymer ?
#
loop_
_entity_poly.entity_id
_entity_poly.type
_entity_poly.pdbx_seq_one_letter_code
_entity_poly.pdbx_strand_id
1 'polypeptide(L)'
;MLGENASVVIWERKNPDSGIMEAIEKGKVALLYPTDDSKAVSAECDFESYIVIDGTWQEAQKIYNKSPYLKDLPKVKIETSIESIYKLRRNQRPNCLCTAESVIELHKAKGFAETADELQLKLIEFVADTSK
;
A
#
# COMPACT_ATOMS: atom_id res chain seq x y z
N MET A 1 -7.71 -12.68 -1.47
CA MET A 1 -8.73 -11.61 -1.59
C MET A 1 -8.57 -10.81 -2.86
N LEU A 2 -7.36 -10.38 -3.22
CA LEU A 2 -7.11 -9.79 -4.54
C LEU A 2 -6.78 -10.84 -5.64
N GLY A 3 -6.60 -12.11 -5.25
CA GLY A 3 -6.34 -13.20 -6.21
C GLY A 3 -5.04 -12.96 -6.95
N GLU A 4 -5.08 -13.08 -8.28
CA GLU A 4 -3.95 -12.81 -9.17
C GLU A 4 -3.62 -11.31 -9.29
N ASN A 5 -4.49 -10.42 -8.80
CA ASN A 5 -4.27 -8.96 -8.84
C ASN A 5 -3.35 -8.44 -7.73
N ALA A 6 -2.85 -9.32 -6.85
CA ALA A 6 -1.82 -8.96 -5.89
C ALA A 6 -0.89 -10.14 -5.60
N SER A 7 0.41 -9.86 -5.55
CA SER A 7 1.43 -10.81 -5.13
C SER A 7 2.12 -10.32 -3.86
N VAL A 8 2.54 -11.25 -3.01
CA VAL A 8 3.36 -10.97 -1.83
C VAL A 8 4.77 -11.40 -2.12
N VAL A 9 5.71 -10.47 -1.94
CA VAL A 9 7.13 -10.70 -2.17
C VAL A 9 7.86 -10.53 -0.84
N ILE A 10 8.73 -11.49 -0.50
CA ILE A 10 9.61 -11.38 0.66
C ILE A 10 10.74 -10.42 0.31
N TRP A 11 10.88 -9.34 1.09
CA TRP A 11 11.94 -8.37 0.85
C TRP A 11 13.32 -8.93 1.22
N GLU A 12 14.21 -8.96 0.23
CA GLU A 12 15.63 -9.27 0.41
C GLU A 12 16.51 -8.09 0.04
N ARG A 13 17.25 -7.54 1.02
CA ARG A 13 18.08 -6.34 0.83
C ARG A 13 19.10 -6.45 -0.30
N LYS A 14 19.70 -7.63 -0.48
CA LYS A 14 20.81 -7.84 -1.43
C LYS A 14 20.36 -8.47 -2.74
N ASN A 15 19.15 -8.99 -2.80
CA ASN A 15 18.66 -9.77 -3.92
C ASN A 15 17.21 -9.32 -4.22
N PRO A 16 17.03 -8.21 -4.96
CA PRO A 16 15.69 -7.74 -5.29
C PRO A 16 14.94 -8.80 -6.10
N ASP A 17 13.65 -8.93 -5.84
CA ASP A 17 12.79 -9.89 -6.53
C ASP A 17 12.69 -9.56 -8.03
N SER A 18 12.82 -10.59 -8.87
CA SER A 18 12.83 -10.43 -10.32
C SER A 18 11.49 -9.93 -10.86
N GLY A 19 10.36 -10.30 -10.25
CA GLY A 19 9.04 -9.85 -10.67
C GLY A 19 8.83 -8.37 -10.38
N ILE A 20 9.31 -7.87 -9.24
CA ILE A 20 9.33 -6.44 -8.95
C ILE A 20 10.19 -5.70 -9.97
N MET A 21 11.40 -6.18 -10.25
CA MET A 21 12.30 -5.52 -11.20
C MET A 21 11.71 -5.50 -12.62
N GLU A 22 11.12 -6.60 -13.07
CA GLU A 22 10.45 -6.68 -14.38
C GLU A 22 9.26 -5.71 -14.47
N ALA A 23 8.45 -5.59 -13.40
CA ALA A 23 7.35 -4.64 -13.36
C ALA A 23 7.86 -3.20 -13.45
N ILE A 24 8.93 -2.87 -12.73
CA ILE A 24 9.55 -1.54 -12.77
C ILE A 24 10.06 -1.22 -14.17
N GLU A 25 10.72 -2.18 -14.84
CA GLU A 25 11.21 -2.02 -16.21
C GLU A 25 10.10 -1.86 -17.24
N LYS A 26 8.97 -2.58 -17.08
CA LYS A 26 7.77 -2.39 -17.91
C LYS A 26 7.15 -1.00 -17.76
N GLY A 27 7.41 -0.32 -16.64
CA GLY A 27 6.89 1.00 -16.33
C GLY A 27 5.47 0.97 -15.78
N LYS A 28 4.86 2.16 -15.62
CA LYS A 28 3.53 2.34 -15.00
C LYS A 28 3.38 1.74 -13.59
N VAL A 29 4.49 1.65 -12.86
CA VAL A 29 4.52 1.25 -11.45
C VAL A 29 4.70 2.49 -10.58
N ALA A 30 3.91 2.59 -9.51
CA ALA A 30 4.12 3.59 -8.47
C ALA A 30 4.35 2.93 -7.11
N LEU A 31 5.11 3.61 -6.26
CA LEU A 31 5.27 3.24 -4.86
C LEU A 31 4.23 3.99 -4.02
N LEU A 32 3.39 3.25 -3.28
CA LEU A 32 2.48 3.83 -2.30
C LEU A 32 3.25 4.13 -1.01
N TYR A 33 3.81 5.33 -0.92
CA TYR A 33 4.67 5.72 0.19
C TYR A 33 4.68 7.24 0.41
N PRO A 34 4.31 7.72 1.62
CA PRO A 34 4.15 9.15 1.88
C PRO A 34 5.50 9.82 2.07
N THR A 35 5.93 10.51 1.03
CA THR A 35 7.14 11.34 0.98
C THR A 35 6.75 12.77 0.58
N ASP A 36 7.62 13.74 0.79
CA ASP A 36 7.29 15.15 0.49
C ASP A 36 7.00 15.37 -1.01
N ASP A 37 7.60 14.56 -1.89
CA ASP A 37 7.38 14.58 -3.34
C ASP A 37 6.21 13.66 -3.80
N SER A 38 5.57 12.95 -2.88
CA SER A 38 4.46 12.04 -3.23
C SER A 38 3.19 12.80 -3.62
N LYS A 39 2.57 12.37 -4.73
CA LYS A 39 1.29 12.93 -5.19
C LYS A 39 0.11 12.15 -4.64
N ALA A 40 -1.02 12.82 -4.42
CA ALA A 40 -2.25 12.12 -4.06
C ALA A 40 -2.66 11.14 -5.16
N VAL A 41 -3.00 9.91 -4.77
CA VAL A 41 -3.58 8.93 -5.70
C VAL A 41 -4.91 9.47 -6.22
N SER A 42 -5.12 9.34 -7.52
CA SER A 42 -6.33 9.78 -8.21
C SER A 42 -6.58 8.92 -9.45
N ALA A 43 -7.77 9.03 -10.04
CA ALA A 43 -8.15 8.25 -11.21
C ALA A 43 -7.22 8.55 -12.41
N GLU A 44 -6.75 9.80 -12.52
CA GLU A 44 -5.88 10.32 -13.58
C GLU A 44 -4.43 9.83 -13.50
N CYS A 45 -4.04 9.20 -12.39
CA CYS A 45 -2.72 8.59 -12.28
C CYS A 45 -2.58 7.40 -13.25
N ASP A 46 -1.74 7.51 -14.28
CA ASP A 46 -1.46 6.46 -15.26
C ASP A 46 -0.49 5.40 -14.72
N PHE A 47 -0.87 4.78 -13.60
CA PHE A 47 -0.18 3.62 -13.03
C PHE A 47 -1.12 2.41 -13.06
N GLU A 48 -0.58 1.28 -13.50
CA GLU A 48 -1.28 -0.01 -13.59
C GLU A 48 -0.93 -0.91 -12.40
N SER A 49 0.18 -0.63 -11.70
CA SER A 49 0.64 -1.42 -10.57
C SER A 49 1.17 -0.55 -9.45
N TYR A 50 0.95 -1.01 -8.22
CA TYR A 50 1.34 -0.29 -7.02
C TYR A 50 2.14 -1.20 -6.10
N ILE A 51 3.31 -0.74 -5.68
CA ILE A 51 4.10 -1.40 -4.64
C ILE A 51 3.66 -0.84 -3.30
N VAL A 52 3.29 -1.73 -2.38
CA VAL A 52 2.99 -1.39 -0.99
C VAL A 52 3.99 -2.10 -0.10
N ILE A 53 4.60 -1.37 0.82
CA ILE A 53 5.53 -1.97 1.80
C ILE A 53 4.71 -2.37 3.03
N ASP A 54 4.50 -3.67 3.21
CA ASP A 54 3.80 -4.19 4.37
C ASP A 54 4.74 -4.26 5.59
N GLY A 55 4.32 -3.65 6.70
CA GLY A 55 5.10 -3.62 7.93
C GLY A 55 4.67 -2.52 8.90
N THR A 56 5.47 -2.31 9.94
CA THR A 56 5.43 -1.08 10.75
C THR A 56 6.02 0.09 9.98
N TRP A 57 5.73 1.33 10.40
CA TRP A 57 6.33 2.52 9.80
C TRP A 57 7.87 2.47 9.81
N GLN A 58 8.46 1.96 10.89
CA GLN A 58 9.91 1.80 11.03
C GLN A 58 10.46 0.75 10.05
N GLU A 59 9.77 -0.39 9.90
CA GLU A 59 10.16 -1.42 8.93
C GLU A 59 10.01 -0.93 7.49
N ALA A 60 8.89 -0.27 7.17
CA ALA A 60 8.63 0.28 5.85
C ALA A 60 9.69 1.34 5.49
N GLN A 61 10.03 2.23 6.43
CA GLN A 61 11.12 3.19 6.25
C GLN A 61 12.48 2.51 6.08
N LYS A 62 12.76 1.44 6.81
CA LYS A 62 13.99 0.66 6.66
C LYS A 62 14.07 0.02 5.26
N ILE A 63 13.00 -0.62 4.80
CA ILE A 63 12.91 -1.24 3.47
C ILE A 63 13.14 -0.17 2.41
N TYR A 64 12.38 0.92 2.43
CA TYR A 64 12.53 2.04 1.50
C TYR A 64 13.98 2.58 1.46
N ASN A 65 14.56 2.84 2.62
CA ASN A 65 15.93 3.37 2.71
C ASN A 65 16.99 2.40 2.18
N LYS A 66 16.74 1.08 2.30
CA LYS A 66 17.67 0.00 1.90
C LYS A 66 17.36 -0.60 0.54
N SER A 67 16.34 -0.12 -0.17
CA SER A 67 15.96 -0.52 -1.53
C SER A 67 16.13 0.63 -2.50
N PRO A 68 17.32 0.83 -3.10
CA PRO A 68 17.56 1.90 -4.08
C PRO A 68 16.55 1.88 -5.23
N TYR A 69 16.18 0.70 -5.71
CA TYR A 69 15.21 0.50 -6.80
C TYR A 69 13.81 1.06 -6.53
N LEU A 70 13.44 1.29 -5.26
CA LEU A 70 12.16 1.91 -4.90
C LEU A 70 12.21 3.45 -4.91
N LYS A 71 13.40 4.05 -4.83
CA LYS A 71 13.55 5.50 -4.68
C LYS A 71 13.26 6.25 -5.97
N ASP A 72 13.59 5.64 -7.10
CA ASP A 72 13.42 6.23 -8.43
C ASP A 72 11.98 6.10 -8.95
N LEU A 73 11.13 5.33 -8.26
CA LEU A 73 9.73 5.20 -8.63
C LEU A 73 8.95 6.49 -8.36
N PRO A 74 7.94 6.78 -9.21
CA PRO A 74 6.88 7.72 -8.87
C PRO A 74 6.26 7.32 -7.53
N LYS A 75 6.15 8.30 -6.62
CA LYS A 75 5.61 8.08 -5.29
C LYS A 75 4.21 8.68 -5.21
N VAL A 76 3.30 7.89 -4.67
CA VAL A 76 1.92 8.30 -4.44
C VAL A 76 1.55 8.09 -2.98
N LYS A 77 0.59 8.87 -2.49
CA LYS A 77 0.07 8.80 -1.13
C LYS A 77 -1.46 8.76 -1.13
N ILE A 78 -2.02 8.13 -0.11
CA ILE A 78 -3.43 8.28 0.22
C ILE A 78 -3.58 9.54 1.06
N GLU A 79 -4.42 10.46 0.60
CA GLU A 79 -4.90 11.57 1.42
C GLU A 79 -6.26 11.20 1.95
N THR A 80 -6.36 10.98 3.26
CA THR A 80 -7.61 10.67 3.91
C THR A 80 -7.70 11.35 5.26
N SER A 81 -8.93 11.72 5.63
CA SER A 81 -9.27 12.20 6.96
C SER A 81 -9.88 11.11 7.84
N ILE A 82 -9.95 9.86 7.35
CA ILE A 82 -10.53 8.75 8.11
C ILE A 82 -9.53 8.22 9.14
N GLU A 83 -10.03 7.91 10.33
CA GLU A 83 -9.26 7.16 11.31
C GLU A 83 -9.26 5.67 10.97
N SER A 84 -8.09 5.04 11.17
CA SER A 84 -7.95 3.60 11.00
C SER A 84 -8.85 2.84 11.97
N ILE A 85 -9.67 1.92 11.44
CA ILE A 85 -10.47 0.98 12.24
C ILE A 85 -9.61 -0.15 12.80
N TYR A 86 -8.45 -0.38 12.18
CA TYR A 86 -7.49 -1.38 12.62
C TYR A 86 -6.69 -0.89 13.83
N LYS A 87 -7.19 -1.04 15.06
CA LYS A 87 -6.55 -0.47 16.28
C LYS A 87 -5.58 -1.41 17.01
N LEU A 88 -5.19 -2.53 16.40
CA LEU A 88 -4.37 -3.58 17.06
C LEU A 88 -2.95 -3.12 17.45
N ARG A 89 -2.45 -1.99 16.93
CA ARG A 89 -1.12 -1.45 17.27
C ARG A 89 -1.23 -0.21 18.16
N ARG A 90 -0.68 -0.30 19.39
CA ARG A 90 -0.68 0.78 20.41
C ARG A 90 -0.07 2.13 19.98
N ASN A 91 0.76 2.14 18.94
CA ASN A 91 1.48 3.34 18.46
C ASN A 91 1.04 3.78 17.05
N GLN A 92 -0.25 3.66 16.72
CA GLN A 92 -0.75 4.25 15.48
C GLN A 92 -0.66 5.78 15.57
N ARG A 93 0.03 6.37 14.60
CA ARG A 93 0.00 7.81 14.40
C ARG A 93 -1.42 8.18 13.90
N PRO A 94 -1.97 9.32 14.33
CA PRO A 94 -3.21 9.84 13.75
C PRO A 94 -3.09 9.91 12.22
N ASN A 95 -4.18 9.59 11.51
CA ASN A 95 -4.27 9.61 10.05
C ASN A 95 -3.32 8.63 9.31
N CYS A 96 -2.86 7.57 9.98
CA CYS A 96 -2.11 6.49 9.35
C CYS A 96 -2.97 5.25 9.21
N LEU A 97 -3.28 4.90 7.96
CA LEU A 97 -3.96 3.67 7.59
C LEU A 97 -3.05 2.45 7.74
N CYS A 98 -3.64 1.28 8.01
CA CYS A 98 -2.94 0.01 7.84
C CYS A 98 -2.79 -0.33 6.34
N THR A 99 -2.05 -1.40 6.04
CA THR A 99 -1.83 -1.89 4.67
C THR A 99 -3.16 -2.16 3.96
N ALA A 100 -4.10 -2.83 4.63
CA ALA A 100 -5.41 -3.17 4.04
C ALA A 100 -6.23 -1.91 3.71
N GLU A 101 -6.32 -0.96 4.65
CA GLU A 101 -7.02 0.32 4.45
C GLU A 101 -6.37 1.14 3.33
N SER A 102 -5.04 1.15 3.26
CA SER A 102 -4.30 1.85 2.21
C SER A 102 -4.66 1.29 0.82
N VAL A 103 -4.81 -0.04 0.72
CA VAL A 103 -5.23 -0.72 -0.52
C VAL A 103 -6.71 -0.47 -0.84
N ILE A 104 -7.58 -0.41 0.16
CA ILE A 104 -9.00 -0.04 0.00
C ILE A 104 -9.12 1.37 -0.58
N GLU A 105 -8.46 2.36 0.05
CA GLU A 105 -8.50 3.75 -0.41
C GLU A 105 -7.85 3.93 -1.79
N LEU A 106 -6.80 3.17 -2.09
CA LEU A 106 -6.23 3.10 -3.44
C LEU A 106 -7.26 2.64 -4.47
N HIS A 107 -8.03 1.59 -4.19
CA HIS A 107 -9.07 1.09 -5.09
C HIS A 107 -10.18 2.14 -5.28
N LYS A 108 -10.63 2.80 -4.20
CA LYS A 108 -11.62 3.89 -4.29
C LYS A 108 -11.11 5.02 -5.18
N ALA A 109 -9.88 5.49 -4.94
CA ALA A 109 -9.28 6.58 -5.71
C ALA A 109 -9.11 6.24 -7.20
N LYS A 110 -8.93 4.95 -7.53
CA LYS A 110 -8.84 4.45 -8.91
C LYS A 110 -10.20 4.08 -9.53
N GLY A 111 -11.30 4.27 -8.82
CA GLY A 111 -12.66 4.01 -9.32
C GLY A 111 -13.13 2.55 -9.18
N PHE A 112 -12.38 1.69 -8.50
CA PHE A 112 -12.75 0.30 -8.23
C PHE A 112 -13.58 0.19 -6.94
N ALA A 113 -14.71 0.89 -6.89
CA ALA A 113 -15.54 1.02 -5.69
C ALA A 113 -16.06 -0.33 -5.16
N GLU A 114 -16.53 -1.21 -6.04
CA GLU A 114 -17.05 -2.53 -5.67
C GLU A 114 -15.99 -3.38 -4.96
N THR A 115 -14.78 -3.48 -5.54
CA THR A 115 -13.66 -4.19 -4.92
C THR A 115 -13.25 -3.54 -3.59
N ALA A 116 -13.27 -2.21 -3.49
CA ALA A 116 -12.96 -1.52 -2.25
C ALA A 116 -13.97 -1.83 -1.14
N ASP A 117 -15.26 -1.87 -1.47
CA ASP A 117 -16.33 -2.17 -0.52
C ASP A 117 -16.26 -3.62 -0.03
N GLU A 118 -15.97 -4.58 -0.91
CA GLU A 118 -15.74 -5.97 -0.52
C GLU A 118 -14.56 -6.12 0.45
N LEU A 119 -13.44 -5.45 0.16
CA LEU A 119 -12.27 -5.45 1.03
C LEU A 119 -12.56 -4.78 2.37
N GLN A 120 -13.34 -3.70 2.37
CA GLN A 120 -13.77 -2.99 3.57
C GLN A 120 -14.61 -3.88 4.49
N LEU A 121 -15.59 -4.61 3.95
CA LEU A 121 -16.41 -5.54 4.73
C LEU A 121 -15.56 -6.62 5.40
N LYS A 122 -14.65 -7.22 4.64
CA LYS A 122 -13.73 -8.26 5.14
C LYS A 122 -12.79 -7.74 6.22
N LEU A 123 -12.31 -6.51 6.10
CA LEU A 123 -11.51 -5.87 7.15
C LEU A 123 -12.32 -5.67 8.43
N ILE A 124 -13.58 -5.24 8.32
CA ILE A 124 -14.48 -5.06 9.46
C ILE A 124 -14.70 -6.40 10.18
N GLU A 125 -14.99 -7.47 9.43
CA GLU A 125 -15.15 -8.82 9.99
C GLU A 125 -13.88 -9.27 10.74
N PHE A 126 -12.71 -9.11 10.11
CA PHE A 126 -11.43 -9.45 10.72
C PHE A 126 -11.19 -8.70 12.04
N VAL A 127 -11.43 -7.39 12.06
CA VAL A 127 -11.24 -6.55 13.26
C VAL A 127 -12.22 -6.96 14.36
N ALA A 128 -13.47 -7.28 14.01
CA ALA A 128 -14.48 -7.73 14.96
C ALA A 128 -14.10 -9.07 15.61
N ASP A 129 -13.57 -10.01 14.84
CA ASP A 129 -13.14 -11.32 15.36
C ASP A 129 -11.87 -11.23 16.22
N THR A 130 -10.96 -10.30 15.90
CA THR A 130 -9.73 -10.11 16.70
C THR A 130 -9.96 -9.28 17.98
N SER A 131 -11.16 -8.72 18.15
CA SER A 131 -11.53 -7.93 19.34
C SER A 131 -12.27 -8.75 20.41
N LYS A 132 -12.51 -10.05 20.15
CA LYS A 132 -13.04 -11.03 21.13
C LYS A 132 -11.90 -11.72 21.87
#